data_AF-A0A8T9S882-F1
#
_entry.id   AF-A0A8T9S882-F1
#
_cell.length_a   1.000
_cell.length_b   1.000
_cell.length_c   1.000
_cell.angle_alpha   90.00
_cell.angle_beta   90.00
_cell.angle_gamma   90.00
#
_symmetry.space_group_name_H-M   'P 1'
#
loop_
_entity.id
_entity.type
_entity.pdbx_description
1 polymer ?
#
loop_
_entity_poly.entity_id
_entity_poly.type
_entity_poly.pdbx_seq_one_letter_code
_entity_poly.pdbx_strand_id
1 'polypeptide(L)'
;MRKSRLWLRPLRFLGVLLLALTLLPWACTRKTVSFKSTPDEPIALVSDTLTRPGDTLNGKPSLSTARKVVLTKEQEKAAKDAEKDTQRKAKKKPKNVFLGEKMKKAFVKTGPKGRNQKITIFYFLKYPKVLSDYAPAHYYYDTKKHKILKLAAVEEDAANLKILHGPYKVLQNNKVLETGYYALGTKHLRWETFDKNGVLLTKTHYEMGFPRDANVSYYGEDRSKVNEVVPYVNGKLEGDYAKFLVNGQPDWRGQFENGKRVGIWTKYWGFRGRRHYEYQYAESGYDPEVTEPELIREYNRNATLIYDKEKNLDKRGQPEAEDRPGQTRRPGYTPRTVPKAAPKVAPRKK
;
A
#
# COMPACT_ATOMS: atom_id res chain seq x y z
N MET A 1 -37.99 -71.17 19.83
CA MET A 1 -38.43 -71.04 18.42
C MET A 1 -37.34 -70.31 17.63
N ARG A 2 -36.79 -70.98 16.61
CA ARG A 2 -35.72 -70.48 15.72
C ARG A 2 -36.28 -69.46 14.72
N LYS A 3 -35.48 -68.44 14.36
CA LYS A 3 -34.88 -68.31 13.02
C LYS A 3 -33.91 -67.13 12.95
N SER A 4 -32.64 -67.51 12.86
CA SER A 4 -31.45 -66.78 12.42
C SER A 4 -31.50 -66.41 10.93
N ARG A 5 -30.81 -65.33 10.53
CA ARG A 5 -30.20 -65.21 9.19
C ARG A 5 -28.77 -64.69 9.30
N LEU A 6 -27.84 -65.63 9.21
CA LEU A 6 -26.44 -65.45 8.77
C LEU A 6 -26.41 -65.22 7.26
N TRP A 7 -25.54 -64.35 6.75
CA TRP A 7 -24.89 -64.45 5.43
C TRP A 7 -23.47 -63.86 5.59
N LEU A 8 -22.43 -64.67 5.87
CA LEU A 8 -21.50 -65.33 4.91
C LEU A 8 -20.84 -64.39 3.89
N ARG A 9 -19.56 -64.05 4.16
CA ARG A 9 -18.49 -63.82 3.15
C ARG A 9 -17.97 -65.19 2.68
N PRO A 10 -17.30 -65.33 1.51
CA PRO A 10 -15.82 -65.25 1.47
C PRO A 10 -15.22 -64.77 0.11
N LEU A 11 -14.00 -64.19 0.07
CA LEU A 11 -12.72 -64.71 -0.53
C LEU A 11 -12.81 -65.07 -2.05
N ARG A 12 -11.84 -64.91 -2.96
CA ARG A 12 -10.41 -64.54 -2.98
C ARG A 12 -9.92 -64.59 -4.45
N PHE A 13 -8.90 -63.78 -4.76
CA PHE A 13 -7.69 -64.10 -5.55
C PHE A 13 -7.71 -64.20 -7.10
N LEU A 14 -6.60 -63.66 -7.61
CA LEU A 14 -5.75 -64.14 -8.72
C LEU A 14 -6.10 -63.70 -10.16
N GLY A 15 -5.13 -63.02 -10.79
CA GLY A 15 -5.11 -62.75 -12.23
C GLY A 15 -4.04 -61.71 -12.59
N VAL A 16 -2.78 -62.12 -12.60
CA VAL A 16 -1.59 -61.35 -12.99
C VAL A 16 -1.24 -61.66 -14.46
N LEU A 17 -0.72 -60.65 -15.21
CA LEU A 17 -0.04 -60.69 -16.52
C LEU A 17 -0.94 -61.04 -17.74
N LEU A 18 -0.83 -60.45 -18.95
CA LEU A 18 0.33 -60.02 -19.74
C LEU A 18 -0.14 -59.22 -21.00
N LEU A 19 0.78 -58.47 -21.63
CA LEU A 19 0.76 -57.74 -22.93
C LEU A 19 0.09 -56.35 -22.94
N ALA A 20 0.80 -55.21 -23.01
CA ALA A 20 1.84 -54.70 -23.94
C ALA A 20 1.27 -54.10 -25.25
N LEU A 21 1.74 -52.87 -25.55
CA LEU A 21 1.39 -51.94 -26.65
C LEU A 21 0.02 -51.25 -26.50
N THR A 22 -0.11 -49.93 -26.36
CA THR A 22 0.49 -48.87 -27.18
C THR A 22 0.78 -47.58 -26.40
N LEU A 23 1.99 -47.06 -26.60
CA LEU A 23 2.49 -45.75 -26.21
C LEU A 23 1.83 -44.63 -27.03
N LEU A 24 1.49 -43.50 -26.38
CA LEU A 24 1.97 -42.14 -26.72
C LEU A 24 1.39 -41.11 -25.72
N PRO A 25 2.19 -40.54 -24.81
CA PRO A 25 1.77 -39.43 -23.97
C PRO A 25 1.96 -38.08 -24.67
N TRP A 26 0.93 -37.22 -24.63
CA TRP A 26 1.07 -35.79 -24.87
C TRP A 26 1.88 -35.16 -23.73
N ALA A 27 3.19 -35.07 -23.93
CA ALA A 27 4.10 -34.33 -23.07
C ALA A 27 4.19 -32.87 -23.55
N CYS A 28 3.50 -31.96 -22.86
CA CYS A 28 3.78 -30.53 -22.96
C CYS A 28 5.17 -30.25 -22.36
N THR A 29 6.17 -30.03 -23.22
CA THR A 29 7.54 -29.69 -22.82
C THR A 29 7.58 -28.28 -22.20
N ARG A 30 7.92 -28.19 -20.91
CA ARG A 30 8.44 -26.96 -20.30
C ARG A 30 9.77 -26.63 -20.98
N LYS A 31 9.86 -25.51 -21.71
CA LYS A 31 11.13 -24.97 -22.19
C LYS A 31 11.93 -24.43 -21.01
N THR A 32 12.91 -25.20 -20.56
CA THR A 32 13.99 -24.74 -19.67
C THR A 32 15.00 -23.96 -20.50
N VAL A 33 15.15 -22.66 -20.25
CA VAL A 33 16.22 -21.85 -20.82
C VAL A 33 17.50 -22.17 -20.03
N SER A 34 18.34 -23.04 -20.56
CA SER A 34 19.67 -23.31 -20.01
C SER A 34 20.69 -22.39 -20.68
N PHE A 35 21.27 -21.49 -19.91
CA PHE A 35 22.40 -20.66 -20.31
C PHE A 35 23.68 -21.50 -20.15
N LYS A 36 24.14 -22.13 -21.23
CA LYS A 36 25.49 -22.72 -21.32
C LYS A 36 26.35 -21.83 -22.21
N SER A 37 27.25 -21.09 -21.57
CA SER A 37 28.35 -20.39 -22.23
C SER A 37 29.61 -21.26 -22.10
N THR A 38 30.05 -21.86 -23.20
CA THR A 38 31.44 -22.28 -23.38
C THR A 38 31.95 -21.64 -24.67
N PRO A 39 33.14 -21.02 -24.64
CA PRO A 39 33.71 -20.35 -25.79
C PRO A 39 34.38 -21.37 -26.73
N ASP A 40 34.67 -20.90 -27.94
CA ASP A 40 35.55 -21.49 -28.96
C ASP A 40 34.83 -22.11 -30.17
N GLU A 41 34.60 -21.29 -31.21
CA GLU A 41 35.36 -21.34 -32.47
C GLU A 41 35.07 -20.10 -33.34
N PRO A 42 36.00 -19.70 -34.25
CA PRO A 42 36.06 -18.35 -34.78
C PRO A 42 35.03 -18.11 -35.90
N ILE A 43 34.19 -17.10 -35.72
CA ILE A 43 33.30 -16.60 -36.77
C ILE A 43 34.14 -15.81 -37.77
N ALA A 44 34.12 -16.28 -39.02
CA ALA A 44 34.67 -15.61 -40.17
C ALA A 44 34.11 -14.17 -40.30
N LEU A 45 35.03 -13.22 -40.50
CA LEU A 45 34.74 -11.85 -40.90
C LEU A 45 33.85 -11.84 -42.14
N VAL A 46 32.59 -11.44 -41.97
CA VAL A 46 31.76 -11.00 -43.09
C VAL A 46 32.31 -9.63 -43.49
N SER A 47 33.08 -9.62 -44.57
CA SER A 47 33.57 -8.38 -45.18
C SER A 47 32.43 -7.72 -45.94
N ASP A 48 32.11 -6.50 -45.53
CA ASP A 48 31.14 -5.64 -46.21
C ASP A 48 31.60 -5.43 -47.66
N THR A 49 30.75 -5.86 -48.60
CA THR A 49 31.05 -5.87 -50.02
C THR A 49 30.76 -4.49 -50.62
N LEU A 50 31.70 -3.55 -50.47
CA LEU A 50 31.69 -2.26 -51.19
C LEU A 50 33.08 -1.81 -51.66
N THR A 51 33.94 -2.74 -52.06
CA THR A 51 35.17 -2.42 -52.79
C THR A 51 35.43 -3.42 -53.90
N ARG A 52 34.79 -3.22 -55.05
CA ARG A 52 35.27 -3.78 -56.32
C ARG A 52 36.25 -2.78 -56.95
N PRO A 53 37.55 -3.11 -57.10
CA PRO A 53 38.44 -2.35 -57.95
C PRO A 53 38.38 -2.96 -59.35
N GLY A 54 37.74 -2.26 -60.28
CA GLY A 54 37.69 -2.72 -61.67
C GLY A 54 36.42 -2.27 -62.37
N ASP A 55 36.36 -1.01 -62.73
CA ASP A 55 35.73 -0.65 -64.00
C ASP A 55 36.45 0.56 -64.59
N THR A 56 37.29 0.26 -65.58
CA THR A 56 37.98 1.21 -66.44
C THR A 56 36.98 1.80 -67.42
N LEU A 57 36.57 3.05 -67.22
CA LEU A 57 36.05 3.88 -68.29
C LEU A 57 36.90 5.15 -68.42
N ASN A 58 37.55 5.23 -69.56
CA ASN A 58 38.32 6.35 -70.06
C ASN A 58 37.48 7.63 -70.04
N GLY A 59 37.77 8.52 -69.10
CA GLY A 59 37.24 9.86 -69.05
C GLY A 59 38.16 10.71 -68.20
N LYS A 60 38.76 11.74 -68.80
CA LYS A 60 39.65 12.70 -68.12
C LYS A 60 39.00 13.14 -66.80
N PRO A 61 39.70 13.10 -65.65
CA PRO A 61 39.13 13.61 -64.41
C PRO A 61 39.02 15.13 -64.54
N SER A 62 37.83 15.64 -64.87
CA SER A 62 37.53 17.04 -64.62
C SER A 62 37.48 17.20 -63.10
N LEU A 63 38.38 18.02 -62.57
CA LEU A 63 38.31 18.58 -61.22
C LEU A 63 36.95 19.25 -61.02
N SER A 64 35.92 18.49 -60.67
CA SER A 64 34.69 19.04 -60.11
C SER A 64 35.01 19.36 -58.66
N THR A 65 35.52 20.57 -58.46
CA THR A 65 35.42 21.39 -57.25
C THR A 65 34.47 20.75 -56.24
N ALA A 66 35.03 20.19 -55.17
CA ALA A 66 34.29 19.79 -53.99
C ALA A 66 33.38 20.97 -53.61
N ARG A 67 32.08 20.81 -53.86
CA ARG A 67 31.09 21.82 -53.53
C ARG A 67 31.11 21.89 -52.01
N LYS A 68 31.89 22.83 -51.45
CA LYS A 68 31.77 23.24 -50.05
C LYS A 68 30.29 23.46 -49.85
N VAL A 69 29.65 22.58 -49.07
CA VAL A 69 28.31 22.82 -48.57
C VAL A 69 28.48 24.05 -47.69
N VAL A 70 28.24 25.23 -48.27
CA VAL A 70 28.18 26.48 -47.53
C VAL A 70 26.91 26.35 -46.71
N LEU A 71 27.04 25.79 -45.51
CA LEU A 71 26.02 25.87 -44.47
C LEU A 71 25.61 27.33 -44.39
N THR A 72 24.32 27.59 -44.51
CA THR A 72 23.84 28.96 -44.34
C THR A 72 24.19 29.41 -42.92
N LYS A 73 24.47 30.70 -42.75
CA LYS A 73 24.79 31.29 -41.43
C LYS A 73 23.75 30.95 -40.34
N GLU A 74 22.52 30.65 -40.76
CA GLU A 74 21.43 30.18 -39.91
C GLU A 74 21.57 28.72 -39.47
N GLN A 75 22.00 27.82 -40.35
CA GLN A 75 22.26 26.42 -40.02
C GLN A 75 23.46 26.27 -39.08
N GLU A 76 24.51 27.08 -39.27
CA GLU A 76 25.65 27.10 -38.33
C GLU A 76 25.26 27.68 -36.96
N LYS A 77 24.37 28.68 -36.94
CA LYS A 77 23.85 29.26 -35.70
C LYS A 77 22.95 28.27 -34.96
N ALA A 78 22.06 27.58 -35.68
CA ALA A 78 21.23 26.52 -35.13
C ALA A 78 22.05 25.34 -34.62
N ALA A 79 23.11 24.92 -35.33
CA ALA A 79 24.03 23.89 -34.88
C ALA A 79 24.79 24.32 -33.62
N LYS A 80 25.28 25.56 -33.56
CA LYS A 80 25.95 26.13 -32.37
C LYS A 80 25.01 26.33 -31.19
N ASP A 81 23.74 26.67 -31.43
CA ASP A 81 22.73 26.84 -30.38
C ASP A 81 22.26 25.48 -29.85
N ALA A 82 22.11 24.47 -30.72
CA ALA A 82 21.87 23.08 -30.33
C ALA A 82 23.06 22.50 -29.55
N GLU A 83 24.29 22.74 -30.00
CA GLU A 83 25.51 22.33 -29.29
C GLU A 83 25.60 23.02 -27.92
N LYS A 84 25.31 24.33 -27.84
CA LYS A 84 25.21 25.04 -26.57
C LYS A 84 24.09 24.51 -25.68
N ASP A 85 22.95 24.11 -26.22
CA ASP A 85 21.85 23.52 -25.46
C ASP A 85 22.18 22.10 -24.96
N THR A 86 22.94 21.31 -25.72
CA THR A 86 23.48 20.03 -25.22
C THR A 86 24.56 20.22 -24.15
N GLN A 87 25.33 21.32 -24.24
CA GLN A 87 26.34 21.69 -23.23
C GLN A 87 25.77 22.41 -22.00
N ARG A 88 24.54 22.96 -22.08
CA ARG A 88 23.80 23.52 -20.94
C ARG A 88 23.46 22.38 -19.98
N LYS A 89 24.36 22.12 -19.03
CA LYS A 89 24.14 21.20 -17.90
C LYS A 89 22.74 21.42 -17.33
N ALA A 90 21.95 20.35 -17.26
CA ALA A 90 20.59 20.39 -16.74
C ALA A 90 20.52 21.22 -15.44
N LYS A 91 19.64 22.23 -15.40
CA LYS A 91 19.46 23.09 -14.23
C LYS A 91 19.22 22.19 -13.01
N LYS A 92 20.10 22.24 -12.01
CA LYS A 92 19.99 21.41 -10.80
C LYS A 92 18.61 21.64 -10.18
N LYS A 93 17.85 20.56 -9.96
CA LYS A 93 16.54 20.65 -9.30
C LYS A 93 16.71 21.38 -7.96
N PRO A 94 15.80 22.30 -7.62
CA PRO A 94 15.89 23.04 -6.36
C PRO A 94 15.85 22.05 -5.19
N LYS A 95 16.85 22.11 -4.30
CA LYS A 95 17.03 21.18 -3.17
C LYS A 95 15.86 21.16 -2.16
N ASN A 96 14.96 22.14 -2.24
CA ASN A 96 13.83 22.33 -1.34
C ASN A 96 12.49 22.03 -2.01
N VAL A 97 12.48 21.28 -3.12
CA VAL A 97 11.26 20.86 -3.81
C VAL A 97 11.28 19.35 -3.98
N PHE A 98 10.16 18.70 -3.62
CA PHE A 98 9.91 17.29 -3.86
C PHE A 98 8.49 17.14 -4.36
N LEU A 99 8.28 16.31 -5.39
CA LEU A 99 6.97 16.16 -6.04
C LEU A 99 6.27 17.49 -6.38
N GLY A 100 7.03 18.52 -6.74
CA GLY A 100 6.52 19.87 -7.06
C GLY A 100 6.26 20.77 -5.84
N GLU A 101 6.26 20.22 -4.63
CA GLU A 101 5.95 20.96 -3.41
C GLU A 101 7.18 21.49 -2.69
N LYS A 102 7.09 22.72 -2.18
CA LYS A 102 8.18 23.34 -1.40
C LYS A 102 8.20 22.76 0.02
N MET A 103 9.39 22.41 0.49
CA MET A 103 9.60 21.86 1.83
C MET A 103 10.52 22.72 2.69
N LYS A 104 10.42 22.53 4.01
CA LYS A 104 11.34 23.06 5.02
C LYS A 104 11.96 21.92 5.81
N LYS A 105 13.24 22.07 6.15
CA LYS A 105 13.98 21.10 6.97
C LYS A 105 13.73 21.35 8.46
N ALA A 106 13.58 20.29 9.24
CA ALA A 106 13.63 20.32 10.69
C ALA A 106 14.41 19.11 11.22
N PHE A 107 14.67 19.13 12.52
CA PHE A 107 15.23 17.99 13.22
C PHE A 107 14.63 17.90 14.62
N VAL A 108 14.56 16.68 15.14
CA VAL A 108 14.15 16.37 16.50
C VAL A 108 15.21 15.46 17.11
N LYS A 109 15.49 15.68 18.40
CA LYS A 109 16.41 14.84 19.17
C LYS A 109 15.59 14.07 20.19
N THR A 110 15.80 12.75 20.26
CA THR A 110 15.06 11.87 21.18
C THR A 110 16.02 10.97 21.94
N GLY A 111 15.74 10.77 23.23
CA GLY A 111 16.58 9.98 24.12
C GLY A 111 17.59 10.80 24.93
N PRO A 112 18.31 10.15 25.85
CA PRO A 112 19.27 10.80 26.73
C PRO A 112 20.39 11.47 25.92
N LYS A 113 20.90 12.59 26.42
CA LYS A 113 22.03 13.30 25.81
C LYS A 113 23.26 12.37 25.78
N GLY A 114 23.99 12.36 24.68
CA GLY A 114 25.20 11.55 24.49
C GLY A 114 25.13 10.66 23.25
N ARG A 115 25.95 9.61 23.22
CA ARG A 115 26.11 8.71 22.05
C ARG A 115 24.83 7.97 21.65
N ASN A 116 23.93 7.73 22.61
CA ASN A 116 22.68 7.03 22.37
C ASN A 116 21.54 7.93 21.89
N GLN A 117 21.75 9.26 21.82
CA GLN A 117 20.74 10.20 21.34
C GLN A 117 20.42 9.94 19.87
N LYS A 118 19.13 9.78 19.56
CA LYS A 118 18.64 9.68 18.18
C LYS A 118 18.36 11.07 17.64
N ILE A 119 18.95 11.39 16.50
CA ILE A 119 18.74 12.64 15.77
C ILE A 119 17.93 12.31 14.52
N THR A 120 16.68 12.74 14.50
CA THR A 120 15.78 12.55 13.37
C THR A 120 15.78 13.82 12.54
N ILE A 121 16.25 13.73 11.30
CA ILE A 121 16.26 14.80 10.31
C ILE A 121 15.12 14.53 9.33
N PHE A 122 14.26 15.52 9.12
CA PHE A 122 13.09 15.37 8.27
C PHE A 122 12.71 16.69 7.62
N TYR A 123 11.81 16.59 6.65
CA TYR A 123 11.28 17.72 5.92
C TYR A 123 9.76 17.73 6.01
N PHE A 124 9.18 18.92 6.00
CA PHE A 124 7.74 19.13 6.06
C PHE A 124 7.31 20.16 5.02
N LEU A 125 6.04 20.10 4.62
CA LEU A 125 5.47 21.02 3.63
C LEU A 125 5.53 22.47 4.13
N LYS A 126 5.96 23.39 3.24
CA LYS A 126 5.91 24.83 3.53
C LYS A 126 4.46 25.34 3.58
N TYR A 127 3.61 24.82 2.71
CA TYR A 127 2.20 25.20 2.59
C TYR A 127 1.32 23.99 2.89
N PRO A 128 0.26 24.13 3.69
CA PRO A 128 -0.66 23.03 3.96
C PRO A 128 -1.38 22.61 2.67
N LYS A 129 -1.61 21.31 2.51
CA LYS A 129 -2.31 20.73 1.36
C LYS A 129 -3.36 19.74 1.87
N VAL A 130 -4.44 19.62 1.11
CA VAL A 130 -5.45 18.57 1.33
C VAL A 130 -4.80 17.21 1.07
N LEU A 131 -5.02 16.28 1.99
CA LEU A 131 -4.41 14.96 1.98
C LEU A 131 -5.36 13.93 1.33
N SER A 132 -4.81 12.78 0.96
CA SER A 132 -5.61 11.69 0.44
C SER A 132 -6.30 10.96 1.59
N ASP A 133 -7.61 10.79 1.50
CA ASP A 133 -8.40 10.06 2.52
C ASP A 133 -8.09 8.55 2.54
N TYR A 134 -7.50 8.03 1.46
CA TYR A 134 -7.18 6.61 1.31
C TYR A 134 -5.92 6.19 2.08
N ALA A 135 -5.04 7.10 2.46
CA ALA A 135 -3.83 6.70 3.17
C ALA A 135 -4.17 6.17 4.59
N PRO A 136 -3.51 5.09 5.06
CA PRO A 136 -3.82 4.50 6.36
C PRO A 136 -3.53 5.47 7.52
N ALA A 137 -2.42 6.19 7.39
CA ALA A 137 -1.99 7.18 8.37
C ALA A 137 -1.15 8.27 7.72
N HIS A 138 -1.22 9.45 8.33
CA HIS A 138 -0.43 10.60 7.98
C HIS A 138 0.54 10.95 9.12
N TYR A 139 1.74 11.32 8.73
CA TYR A 139 2.84 11.70 9.61
C TYR A 139 2.94 13.23 9.66
N TYR A 140 2.86 13.74 10.87
CA TYR A 140 2.89 15.17 11.18
C TYR A 140 4.04 15.49 12.12
N TYR A 141 4.62 16.67 11.95
CA TYR A 141 5.50 17.28 12.93
C TYR A 141 4.72 18.28 13.76
N ASP A 142 4.61 18.02 15.06
CA ASP A 142 4.06 18.95 16.04
C ASP A 142 5.15 19.97 16.42
N THR A 143 4.92 21.23 16.06
CA THR A 143 5.88 22.32 16.34
C THR A 143 5.96 22.69 17.82
N LYS A 144 4.93 22.40 18.63
CA LYS A 144 4.93 22.68 20.07
C LYS A 144 5.59 21.55 20.85
N LYS A 145 5.25 20.30 20.55
CA LYS A 145 5.81 19.13 21.24
C LYS A 145 7.17 18.69 20.69
N HIS A 146 7.63 19.29 19.59
CA HIS A 146 8.85 18.90 18.89
C HIS A 146 8.91 17.38 18.63
N LYS A 147 7.79 16.80 18.18
CA LYS A 147 7.65 15.35 18.00
C LYS A 147 6.96 15.05 16.67
N ILE A 148 7.33 13.92 16.07
CA ILE A 148 6.62 13.36 14.92
C ILE A 148 5.49 12.46 15.42
N LEU A 149 4.28 12.69 14.91
CA LEU A 149 3.06 11.95 15.24
C LEU A 149 2.58 11.18 13.99
N LYS A 150 2.19 9.92 14.17
CA LYS A 150 1.44 9.13 13.16
C LYS A 150 -0.03 9.21 13.55
N LEU A 151 -0.85 9.85 12.72
CA LEU A 151 -2.28 10.04 12.96
C LEU A 151 -3.09 9.51 11.78
N ALA A 152 -4.12 8.70 12.07
CA ALA A 152 -5.05 8.19 11.06
C ALA A 152 -6.09 9.23 10.63
N ALA A 153 -6.48 10.12 11.55
CA ALA A 153 -7.37 11.26 11.34
C ALA A 153 -6.86 12.48 12.12
N VAL A 154 -7.10 13.69 11.60
CA VAL A 154 -6.69 14.93 12.27
C VAL A 154 -7.80 15.37 13.22
N GLU A 155 -7.59 15.16 14.51
CA GLU A 155 -8.46 15.65 15.57
C GLU A 155 -7.97 17.05 15.97
N GLU A 156 -8.49 18.08 15.30
CA GLU A 156 -8.65 19.48 15.77
C GLU A 156 -7.39 20.35 16.01
N ASP A 157 -6.18 19.81 16.16
CA ASP A 157 -4.92 20.56 16.41
C ASP A 157 -4.16 21.00 15.14
N ALA A 158 -4.86 21.26 14.04
CA ALA A 158 -4.26 21.44 12.71
C ALA A 158 -3.24 22.60 12.59
N ALA A 159 -3.29 23.63 13.45
CA ALA A 159 -2.45 24.81 13.32
C ALA A 159 -0.94 24.51 13.56
N ASN A 160 -0.64 23.63 14.52
CA ASN A 160 0.72 23.30 14.94
C ASN A 160 1.28 22.06 14.22
N LEU A 161 0.40 21.30 13.56
CA LEU A 161 0.76 20.10 12.82
C LEU A 161 1.25 20.45 11.42
N LYS A 162 2.51 20.11 11.13
CA LYS A 162 3.10 20.26 9.80
C LYS A 162 3.23 18.91 9.13
N ILE A 163 2.67 18.77 7.93
CA ILE A 163 2.67 17.52 7.16
C ILE A 163 4.09 17.17 6.73
N LEU A 164 4.56 15.95 7.01
CA LEU A 164 5.88 15.50 6.56
C LEU A 164 5.92 15.34 5.04
N HIS A 165 6.97 15.86 4.41
CA HIS A 165 7.13 15.78 2.96
C HIS A 165 8.59 16.01 2.58
N GLY A 166 9.18 15.03 1.89
CA GLY A 166 10.59 15.02 1.50
C GLY A 166 11.39 13.91 2.20
N PRO A 167 12.72 14.00 2.15
CA PRO A 167 13.59 12.97 2.71
C PRO A 167 13.51 12.90 4.23
N TYR A 168 13.73 11.70 4.76
CA TYR A 168 13.70 11.38 6.18
C TYR A 168 14.93 10.54 6.54
N LYS A 169 15.56 10.85 7.67
CA LYS A 169 16.74 10.13 8.15
C LYS A 169 16.82 10.14 9.67
N VAL A 170 17.04 8.97 10.27
CA VAL A 170 17.35 8.82 11.69
C VAL A 170 18.82 8.47 11.84
N LEU A 171 19.49 9.21 12.71
CA LEU A 171 20.90 9.02 13.06
C LEU A 171 21.02 8.65 14.54
N GLN A 172 21.94 7.74 14.88
CA GLN A 172 22.37 7.48 16.25
C GLN A 172 23.88 7.29 16.24
N ASN A 173 24.61 8.02 17.10
CA ASN A 173 26.08 8.00 17.13
C ASN A 173 26.73 8.19 15.73
N ASN A 174 26.22 9.15 14.95
CA ASN A 174 26.60 9.43 13.56
C ASN A 174 26.36 8.28 12.54
N LYS A 175 25.78 7.16 12.96
CA LYS A 175 25.36 6.07 12.08
C LYS A 175 23.90 6.23 11.69
N VAL A 176 23.58 5.88 10.46
CA VAL A 176 22.22 5.92 9.94
C VAL A 176 21.49 4.67 10.44
N LEU A 177 20.32 4.85 11.07
CA LEU A 177 19.46 3.75 11.49
C LEU A 177 18.27 3.56 10.55
N GLU A 178 17.76 4.64 9.97
CA GLU A 178 16.59 4.60 9.10
C GLU A 178 16.67 5.72 8.08
N THR A 179 16.31 5.43 6.83
CA THR A 179 16.16 6.42 5.77
C THR A 179 14.92 6.15 4.95
N GLY A 180 14.29 7.22 4.49
CA GLY A 180 13.15 7.11 3.60
C GLY A 180 12.69 8.45 3.08
N TYR A 181 11.50 8.46 2.49
CA TYR A 181 10.84 9.67 2.01
C TYR A 181 9.40 9.69 2.49
N TYR A 182 8.92 10.87 2.83
CA TYR A 182 7.50 11.13 3.02
C TYR A 182 6.95 11.89 1.82
N ALA A 183 5.76 11.51 1.36
CA ALA A 183 4.99 12.27 0.38
C ALA A 183 3.62 12.60 0.98
N LEU A 184 3.37 13.90 1.19
CA LEU A 184 2.08 14.40 1.70
C LEU A 184 1.67 13.70 3.01
N GLY A 185 2.63 13.51 3.91
CA GLY A 185 2.41 12.86 5.20
C GLY A 185 2.44 11.34 5.14
N THR A 186 2.63 10.70 3.99
CA THR A 186 2.61 9.22 3.89
C THR A 186 4.00 8.69 3.55
N LYS A 187 4.32 7.44 3.92
CA LYS A 187 5.58 6.81 3.50
C LYS A 187 5.63 6.67 1.98
N HIS A 188 6.73 7.06 1.36
CA HIS A 188 6.90 7.01 -0.08
C HIS A 188 8.32 6.61 -0.48
N LEU A 189 8.45 6.14 -1.72
CA LEU A 189 9.69 5.62 -2.30
C LEU A 189 10.30 4.54 -1.40
N ARG A 190 11.63 4.44 -1.39
CA ARG A 190 12.36 3.42 -0.68
C ARG A 190 12.56 3.79 0.78
N TRP A 191 12.25 2.84 1.65
CA TRP A 191 12.54 2.86 3.08
C TRP A 191 13.56 1.78 3.40
N GLU A 192 14.59 2.16 4.13
CA GLU A 192 15.71 1.30 4.52
C GLU A 192 15.94 1.44 6.02
N THR A 193 16.08 0.31 6.71
CA THR A 193 16.48 0.27 8.12
C THR A 193 17.83 -0.42 8.24
N PHE A 194 18.64 0.05 9.18
CA PHE A 194 19.99 -0.41 9.40
C PHE A 194 20.20 -0.77 10.86
N ASP A 195 21.03 -1.77 11.12
CA ASP A 195 21.50 -2.09 12.44
C ASP A 195 22.49 -1.02 12.97
N LYS A 196 22.81 -1.06 14.26
CA LYS A 196 23.85 -0.23 14.91
C LYS A 196 25.22 -0.37 14.24
N ASN A 197 25.46 -1.45 13.51
CA ASN A 197 26.68 -1.67 12.74
C ASN A 197 26.64 -1.08 11.33
N GLY A 198 25.48 -0.56 10.88
CA GLY A 198 25.27 -0.03 9.53
C GLY A 198 24.90 -1.10 8.50
N VAL A 199 24.62 -2.33 8.93
CA VAL A 199 24.15 -3.42 8.07
C VAL A 199 22.67 -3.18 7.73
N LEU A 200 22.32 -3.28 6.46
CA LEU A 200 20.93 -3.15 5.98
C LEU A 200 20.09 -4.32 6.53
N LEU A 201 19.05 -4.01 7.29
CA LEU A 201 18.11 -4.99 7.84
C LEU A 201 16.90 -5.18 6.93
N THR A 202 16.21 -4.09 6.61
CA THR A 202 15.01 -4.14 5.76
C THR A 202 15.05 -3.08 4.69
N LYS A 203 14.44 -3.41 3.55
CA LYS A 203 14.30 -2.53 2.41
C LYS A 203 12.92 -2.72 1.80
N THR A 204 12.08 -1.70 1.88
CA THR A 204 10.69 -1.75 1.42
C THR A 204 10.40 -0.52 0.57
N HIS A 205 9.72 -0.70 -0.56
CA HIS A 205 9.21 0.43 -1.34
C HIS A 205 7.76 0.72 -0.96
N TYR A 206 7.44 2.00 -0.82
CA TYR A 206 6.11 2.49 -0.52
C TYR A 206 5.62 3.47 -1.59
N GLU A 207 4.32 3.45 -1.84
CA GLU A 207 3.59 4.36 -2.69
C GLU A 207 2.43 4.96 -1.90
N MET A 208 2.51 6.26 -1.60
CA MET A 208 1.48 7.00 -0.87
C MET A 208 1.00 6.33 0.45
N GLY A 209 1.92 5.70 1.19
CA GLY A 209 1.66 5.04 2.47
C GLY A 209 1.51 3.52 2.40
N PHE A 210 1.23 2.96 1.23
CA PHE A 210 1.08 1.52 1.04
C PHE A 210 2.37 0.89 0.49
N PRO A 211 2.69 -0.36 0.82
CA PRO A 211 3.76 -1.09 0.14
C PRO A 211 3.53 -1.09 -1.38
N ARG A 212 4.59 -0.95 -2.15
CA ARG A 212 4.50 -0.94 -3.62
C ARG A 212 3.96 -2.26 -4.17
N ASP A 213 4.25 -3.36 -3.49
CA ASP A 213 3.78 -4.69 -3.89
C ASP A 213 2.34 -4.95 -3.41
N ALA A 214 1.69 -3.99 -2.73
CA ALA A 214 0.33 -4.14 -2.26
C ALA A 214 -0.66 -4.34 -3.42
N ASN A 215 -1.61 -5.23 -3.21
CA ASN A 215 -2.71 -5.44 -4.16
C ASN A 215 -3.78 -4.39 -3.89
N VAL A 216 -4.00 -3.50 -4.85
CA VAL A 216 -5.04 -2.47 -4.80
C VAL A 216 -6.19 -2.89 -5.71
N SER A 217 -7.36 -3.09 -5.12
CA SER A 217 -8.62 -3.26 -5.87
C SER A 217 -9.38 -1.95 -5.92
N TYR A 218 -10.15 -1.74 -6.99
CA TYR A 218 -10.88 -0.52 -7.25
C TYR A 218 -12.37 -0.81 -7.45
N TYR A 219 -13.21 0.19 -7.17
CA TYR A 219 -14.60 0.20 -7.56
C TYR A 219 -14.76 0.73 -8.98
N GLY A 220 -15.71 0.14 -9.72
CA GLY A 220 -16.06 0.58 -11.08
C GLY A 220 -15.02 0.20 -12.14
N GLU A 221 -15.42 0.33 -13.41
CA GLU A 221 -14.53 0.12 -14.56
C GLU A 221 -13.54 1.28 -14.74
N ASP A 222 -13.92 2.47 -14.30
CA ASP A 222 -13.12 3.70 -14.34
C ASP A 222 -11.97 3.72 -13.31
N ARG A 223 -11.97 2.77 -12.37
CA ARG A 223 -10.97 2.63 -11.29
C ARG A 223 -10.72 3.92 -10.50
N SER A 224 -11.75 4.77 -10.39
CA SER A 224 -11.61 6.09 -9.77
C SER A 224 -11.56 6.04 -8.25
N LYS A 225 -12.12 4.99 -7.64
CA LYS A 225 -12.20 4.82 -6.19
C LYS A 225 -11.56 3.52 -5.75
N VAL A 226 -10.76 3.59 -4.70
CA VAL A 226 -10.13 2.41 -4.11
C VAL A 226 -11.17 1.63 -3.32
N ASN A 227 -11.19 0.31 -3.49
CA ASN A 227 -12.04 -0.62 -2.74
C ASN A 227 -11.27 -1.22 -1.57
N GLU A 228 -10.12 -1.83 -1.85
CA GLU A 228 -9.34 -2.53 -0.85
C GLU A 228 -7.86 -2.45 -1.19
N VAL A 229 -7.03 -2.28 -0.16
CA VAL A 229 -5.58 -2.34 -0.26
C VAL A 229 -5.07 -3.44 0.67
N VAL A 230 -4.58 -4.51 0.06
CA VAL A 230 -4.01 -5.66 0.76
C VAL A 230 -2.48 -5.54 0.75
N PRO A 231 -1.83 -5.39 1.92
CA PRO A 231 -0.42 -5.04 1.99
C PRO A 231 0.48 -6.25 1.76
N TYR A 232 1.18 -6.28 0.64
CA TYR A 232 2.21 -7.29 0.40
C TYR A 232 3.59 -6.64 0.41
N VAL A 233 4.57 -7.32 1.00
CA VAL A 233 5.98 -6.96 1.00
C VAL A 233 6.77 -8.20 0.64
N ASN A 234 7.52 -8.18 -0.47
CA ASN A 234 8.30 -9.33 -0.93
C ASN A 234 7.48 -10.63 -1.05
N GLY A 235 6.22 -10.52 -1.50
CA GLY A 235 5.30 -11.65 -1.66
C GLY A 235 4.65 -12.17 -0.37
N LYS A 236 4.93 -11.57 0.79
CA LYS A 236 4.31 -11.91 2.07
C LYS A 236 3.27 -10.85 2.46
N LEU A 237 2.16 -11.28 3.03
CA LEU A 237 1.10 -10.40 3.52
C LEU A 237 1.57 -9.74 4.83
N GLU A 238 1.99 -8.49 4.73
CA GLU A 238 2.66 -7.73 5.80
C GLU A 238 2.46 -6.22 5.59
N GLY A 239 1.93 -5.52 6.61
CA GLY A 239 1.76 -4.07 6.63
C GLY A 239 0.34 -3.60 6.96
N ASP A 240 0.06 -2.32 6.69
CA ASP A 240 -1.21 -1.66 6.96
C ASP A 240 -2.28 -2.05 5.92
N TYR A 241 -3.39 -2.64 6.37
CA TYR A 241 -4.56 -2.99 5.55
C TYR A 241 -5.62 -1.88 5.61
N ALA A 242 -6.26 -1.62 4.47
CA ALA A 242 -7.36 -0.67 4.39
C ALA A 242 -8.42 -1.12 3.39
N LYS A 243 -9.68 -1.07 3.81
CA LYS A 243 -10.85 -1.28 2.97
C LYS A 243 -11.75 -0.06 3.04
N PHE A 244 -12.34 0.28 1.92
CA PHE A 244 -13.19 1.45 1.73
C PHE A 244 -14.54 1.05 1.17
N LEU A 245 -15.55 1.87 1.42
CA LEU A 245 -16.88 1.76 0.82
C LEU A 245 -16.91 2.47 -0.53
N VAL A 246 -17.96 2.24 -1.33
CA VAL A 246 -18.17 2.88 -2.65
C VAL A 246 -18.22 4.42 -2.57
N ASN A 247 -18.56 4.97 -1.40
CA ASN A 247 -18.55 6.40 -1.13
C ASN A 247 -17.14 6.96 -0.77
N GLY A 248 -16.10 6.12 -0.79
CA GLY A 248 -14.72 6.48 -0.46
C GLY A 248 -14.39 6.48 1.03
N GLN A 249 -15.36 6.22 1.90
CA GLN A 249 -15.14 6.21 3.34
C GLN A 249 -14.51 4.90 3.80
N PRO A 250 -13.73 4.91 4.90
CA PRO A 250 -13.17 3.68 5.44
C PRO A 250 -14.29 2.72 5.88
N ASP A 251 -14.10 1.43 5.62
CA ASP A 251 -14.90 0.32 6.13
C ASP A 251 -14.12 -0.44 7.20
N TRP A 252 -12.89 -0.85 6.85
CA TRP A 252 -11.97 -1.55 7.74
C TRP A 252 -10.57 -0.98 7.65
N ARG A 253 -9.89 -0.93 8.80
CA ARG A 253 -8.44 -0.73 8.87
C ARG A 253 -7.84 -1.70 9.87
N GLY A 254 -6.61 -2.13 9.61
CA GLY A 254 -5.89 -3.04 10.48
C GLY A 254 -4.47 -3.27 10.00
N GLN A 255 -3.79 -4.25 10.59
CA GLN A 255 -2.43 -4.60 10.23
C GLN A 255 -2.30 -6.11 10.05
N PHE A 256 -1.47 -6.51 9.08
CA PHE A 256 -1.02 -7.88 8.91
C PHE A 256 0.46 -8.01 9.26
N GLU A 257 0.81 -9.12 9.89
CA GLU A 257 2.18 -9.56 10.12
C GLU A 257 2.25 -11.07 9.87
N ASN A 258 3.22 -11.51 9.06
CA ASN A 258 3.39 -12.93 8.70
C ASN A 258 2.12 -13.61 8.17
N GLY A 259 1.29 -12.87 7.44
CA GLY A 259 0.03 -13.37 6.88
C GLY A 259 -1.15 -13.47 7.86
N LYS A 260 -0.96 -13.07 9.13
CA LYS A 260 -2.02 -13.04 10.13
C LYS A 260 -2.44 -11.62 10.47
N ARG A 261 -3.70 -11.45 10.87
CA ARG A 261 -4.23 -10.19 11.40
C ARG A 261 -3.62 -9.95 12.78
N VAL A 262 -3.04 -8.78 12.99
CA VAL A 262 -2.42 -8.40 14.26
C VAL A 262 -2.92 -7.05 14.76
N GLY A 263 -2.81 -6.84 16.06
CA GLY A 263 -3.16 -5.60 16.72
C GLY A 263 -4.65 -5.27 16.67
N ILE A 264 -4.95 -3.97 16.68
CA ILE A 264 -6.32 -3.46 16.69
C ILE A 264 -6.83 -3.32 15.26
N TRP A 265 -7.98 -3.94 15.01
CA TRP A 265 -8.73 -3.83 13.78
C TRP A 265 -9.97 -2.97 14.01
N THR A 266 -10.06 -1.88 13.26
CA THR A 266 -11.13 -0.91 13.40
C THR A 266 -12.10 -1.04 12.24
N LYS A 267 -13.36 -1.34 12.56
CA LYS A 267 -14.49 -1.19 11.65
C LYS A 267 -15.08 0.20 11.79
N TYR A 268 -15.42 0.82 10.67
CA TYR A 268 -15.98 2.16 10.63
C TYR A 268 -17.46 2.14 10.25
N TRP A 269 -18.16 3.17 10.70
CA TRP A 269 -19.44 3.55 10.12
C TRP A 269 -19.22 4.09 8.72
N GLY A 270 -20.12 3.78 7.79
CA GLY A 270 -20.07 4.29 6.41
C GLY A 270 -20.37 5.79 6.24
N PHE A 271 -20.37 6.56 7.33
CA PHE A 271 -20.51 8.00 7.34
C PHE A 271 -19.48 8.67 8.27
N ARG A 272 -18.92 9.80 7.82
CA ARG A 272 -17.99 10.67 8.58
C ARG A 272 -16.73 9.99 9.12
N GLY A 273 -16.36 8.80 8.62
CA GLY A 273 -15.18 8.06 9.09
C GLY A 273 -15.21 7.74 10.59
N ARG A 274 -16.40 7.61 11.18
CA ARG A 274 -16.55 7.33 12.62
C ARG A 274 -16.26 5.86 12.89
N ARG A 275 -15.54 5.57 13.97
CA ARG A 275 -15.29 4.20 14.43
C ARG A 275 -16.62 3.57 14.86
N HIS A 276 -16.79 2.28 14.60
CA HIS A 276 -17.93 1.48 15.00
C HIS A 276 -17.49 0.38 15.98
N TYR A 277 -16.59 -0.50 15.54
CA TYR A 277 -16.02 -1.55 16.37
C TYR A 277 -14.49 -1.49 16.36
N GLU A 278 -13.88 -1.79 17.50
CA GLU A 278 -12.46 -2.10 17.60
C GLU A 278 -12.31 -3.52 18.12
N TYR A 279 -11.65 -4.36 17.33
CA TYR A 279 -11.36 -5.75 17.64
C TYR A 279 -9.88 -5.90 17.94
N GLN A 280 -9.55 -6.64 18.99
CA GLN A 280 -8.19 -7.01 19.34
C GLN A 280 -7.88 -8.40 18.76
N TYR A 281 -6.88 -8.44 17.89
CA TYR A 281 -6.25 -9.69 17.45
C TYR A 281 -4.99 -9.97 18.29
N ALA A 282 -4.27 -11.02 17.93
CA ALA A 282 -2.96 -11.29 18.51
C ALA A 282 -2.02 -10.09 18.40
N GLU A 283 -1.10 -9.96 19.36
CA GLU A 283 -0.11 -8.87 19.37
C GLU A 283 0.87 -9.02 18.21
N SER A 284 1.26 -10.26 17.89
CA SER A 284 2.20 -10.54 16.81
C SER A 284 1.76 -11.68 15.89
N GLY A 285 2.27 -11.68 14.66
CA GLY A 285 2.02 -12.72 13.66
C GLY A 285 2.58 -14.10 14.03
N TYR A 286 3.38 -14.20 15.09
CA TYR A 286 3.90 -15.48 15.60
C TYR A 286 2.92 -16.20 16.53
N ASP A 287 1.96 -15.48 17.10
CA ASP A 287 0.95 -16.03 17.99
C ASP A 287 -0.06 -16.93 17.24
N PRO A 288 -0.77 -17.83 17.94
CA PRO A 288 -1.84 -18.62 17.32
C PRO A 288 -2.91 -17.69 16.73
N GLU A 289 -3.45 -18.09 15.57
CA GLU A 289 -4.47 -17.28 14.90
C GLU A 289 -5.76 -17.24 15.72
N VAL A 290 -6.11 -16.05 16.21
CA VAL A 290 -7.37 -15.81 16.91
C VAL A 290 -8.48 -15.76 15.87
N THR A 291 -9.25 -16.84 15.76
CA THR A 291 -10.35 -16.97 14.80
C THR A 291 -11.50 -16.01 15.15
N GLU A 292 -11.77 -15.85 16.45
CA GLU A 292 -12.79 -14.97 16.99
C GLU A 292 -12.11 -13.84 17.78
N PRO A 293 -11.88 -12.68 17.16
CA PRO A 293 -11.19 -11.59 17.84
C PRO A 293 -12.06 -11.01 18.95
N GLU A 294 -11.40 -10.52 20.00
CA GLU A 294 -12.13 -9.92 21.11
C GLU A 294 -12.60 -8.52 20.74
N LEU A 295 -13.90 -8.24 20.89
CA LEU A 295 -14.38 -6.86 20.83
C LEU A 295 -13.85 -6.12 22.06
N ILE A 296 -13.10 -5.04 21.84
CA ILE A 296 -12.58 -4.20 22.94
C ILE A 296 -13.38 -2.92 23.11
N ARG A 297 -13.82 -2.30 22.01
CA ARG A 297 -14.58 -1.05 22.03
C ARG A 297 -15.68 -1.04 20.99
N GLU A 298 -16.83 -0.49 21.38
CA GLU A 298 -17.95 -0.21 20.49
C GLU A 298 -18.40 1.23 20.63
N TYR A 299 -18.68 1.87 19.50
CA TYR A 299 -19.09 3.25 19.41
C TYR A 299 -20.43 3.35 18.70
N ASN A 300 -21.33 4.17 19.23
CA ASN A 300 -22.57 4.47 18.52
C ASN A 300 -22.35 5.38 17.30
N ARG A 301 -23.42 5.65 16.56
CA ARG A 301 -23.42 6.56 15.40
C ARG A 301 -22.90 7.96 15.72
N ASN A 302 -23.00 8.41 16.97
CA ASN A 302 -22.56 9.71 17.44
C ASN A 302 -21.08 9.77 17.88
N ALA A 303 -20.31 8.69 17.66
CA ALA A 303 -18.93 8.53 18.11
C ALA A 303 -18.78 8.50 19.64
N THR A 304 -19.86 8.24 20.38
CA THR A 304 -19.79 8.01 21.83
C THR A 304 -19.53 6.53 22.12
N LEU A 305 -18.63 6.27 23.06
CA LEU A 305 -18.24 4.94 23.49
C LEU A 305 -19.38 4.29 24.29
N ILE A 306 -19.90 3.17 23.79
CA ILE A 306 -21.00 2.43 24.42
C ILE A 306 -20.54 1.11 25.04
N TYR A 307 -19.42 0.57 24.58
CA TYR A 307 -18.77 -0.59 25.19
C TYR A 307 -17.27 -0.36 25.25
N ASP A 308 -16.67 -0.68 26.39
CA ASP A 308 -15.22 -0.70 26.59
C ASP A 308 -14.86 -1.82 27.56
N LYS A 309 -14.20 -2.86 27.04
CA LYS A 309 -13.77 -4.02 27.83
C LYS A 309 -12.78 -3.64 28.91
N GLU A 310 -11.82 -2.75 28.63
CA GLU A 310 -10.77 -2.35 29.57
C GLU A 310 -11.34 -1.54 30.74
N LYS A 311 -12.38 -0.75 30.48
CA LYS A 311 -13.05 0.08 31.49
C LYS A 311 -14.27 -0.59 32.12
N ASN A 312 -14.56 -1.85 31.79
CA ASN A 312 -15.78 -2.57 32.17
C ASN A 312 -17.05 -1.73 31.92
N LEU A 313 -17.07 -0.97 30.83
CA LEU A 313 -18.19 -0.13 30.45
C LEU A 313 -19.07 -0.92 29.48
N ASP A 314 -20.34 -1.13 29.84
CA ASP A 314 -21.33 -1.72 28.94
C ASP A 314 -22.65 -0.95 29.03
N LYS A 315 -22.89 -0.10 28.03
CA LYS A 315 -24.14 0.64 27.83
C LYS A 315 -24.97 0.07 26.68
N ARG A 316 -24.62 -1.13 26.18
CA ARG A 316 -25.37 -1.78 25.09
C ARG A 316 -26.79 -2.08 25.59
N GLY A 317 -27.79 -1.64 24.84
CA GLY A 317 -29.21 -1.80 25.20
C GLY A 317 -29.78 -0.74 26.17
N GLN A 318 -29.00 0.25 26.60
CA GLN A 318 -29.57 1.40 27.33
C GLN A 318 -30.21 2.40 26.36
N PRO A 319 -31.36 3.02 26.70
CA PRO A 319 -32.07 3.95 25.82
C PRO A 319 -31.28 5.22 25.47
N GLU A 320 -30.25 5.56 26.26
CA GLU A 320 -29.33 6.66 25.95
C GLU A 320 -28.29 6.29 24.86
N ALA A 321 -28.08 5.00 24.60
CA ALA A 321 -27.23 4.52 23.51
C ALA A 321 -27.96 4.55 22.14
N GLU A 322 -29.29 4.62 22.14
CA GLU A 322 -30.12 4.78 20.94
C GLU A 322 -30.25 6.27 20.55
N ASP A 323 -29.80 6.57 19.33
CA ASP A 323 -30.15 7.71 18.48
C ASP A 323 -30.96 8.86 19.12
N ARG A 324 -30.29 9.71 19.91
CA ARG A 324 -30.73 11.11 20.06
C ARG A 324 -29.61 12.12 19.88
N PRO A 325 -29.38 12.58 18.65
CA PRO A 325 -28.87 13.91 18.40
C PRO A 325 -30.04 14.84 18.06
N GLY A 326 -30.41 15.74 18.97
CA GLY A 326 -30.95 17.05 18.60
C GLY A 326 -32.20 17.13 17.71
N GLN A 327 -33.21 16.26 17.90
CA GLN A 327 -34.58 16.69 17.61
C GLN A 327 -35.10 17.41 18.85
N THR A 328 -34.97 18.73 18.89
CA THR A 328 -36.01 19.53 19.54
C THR A 328 -37.33 19.02 18.97
N ARG A 329 -38.15 18.40 19.83
CA ARG A 329 -39.56 18.19 19.51
C ARG A 329 -40.07 19.55 19.06
N ARG A 330 -40.50 19.68 17.79
CA ARG A 330 -41.26 20.86 17.39
C ARG A 330 -42.41 21.00 18.40
N PRO A 331 -42.60 22.16 19.05
CA PRO A 331 -43.73 22.33 19.94
C PRO A 331 -44.99 22.16 19.10
N GLY A 332 -45.74 21.08 19.34
CA GLY A 332 -47.00 20.81 18.63
C GLY A 332 -47.23 19.38 18.10
N TYR A 333 -46.30 18.44 18.23
CA TYR A 333 -46.59 17.04 17.85
C TYR A 333 -47.00 16.19 19.05
N THR A 334 -48.31 16.00 19.23
CA THR A 334 -48.86 14.97 20.10
C THR A 334 -48.71 13.60 19.43
N PRO A 335 -48.17 12.58 20.12
CA PRO A 335 -48.19 11.22 19.57
C PRO A 335 -49.63 10.79 19.38
N ARG A 336 -49.99 10.29 18.19
CA ARG A 336 -51.23 9.54 18.00
C ARG A 336 -51.22 8.38 18.99
N THR A 337 -52.15 8.42 19.94
CA THR A 337 -52.49 7.28 20.79
C THR A 337 -52.92 6.13 19.89
N VAL A 338 -52.13 5.06 19.88
CA VAL A 338 -52.56 3.78 19.32
C VAL A 338 -53.72 3.30 20.20
N PRO A 339 -54.93 3.06 19.65
CA PRO A 339 -56.02 2.55 20.46
C PRO A 339 -55.65 1.17 21.01
N LYS A 340 -55.75 1.01 22.33
CA LYS A 340 -55.65 -0.30 23.00
C LYS A 340 -56.68 -1.23 22.36
N ALA A 341 -56.23 -2.38 21.89
CA ALA A 341 -57.11 -3.46 21.45
C ALA A 341 -58.07 -3.83 22.59
N ALA A 342 -59.36 -3.92 22.26
CA ALA A 342 -60.42 -4.28 23.21
C ALA A 342 -60.16 -5.67 23.82
N PRO A 343 -60.44 -5.87 25.12
CA PRO A 343 -60.29 -7.17 25.75
C PRO A 343 -61.26 -8.19 25.13
N LYS A 344 -60.75 -9.40 24.84
CA LYS A 344 -61.56 -10.53 24.35
C LYS A 344 -62.62 -10.89 25.40
N VAL A 345 -63.89 -10.77 25.01
CA VAL A 345 -65.05 -11.24 25.78
C VAL A 345 -65.00 -12.77 25.84
N ALA A 346 -65.00 -13.33 27.06
CA ALA A 346 -65.11 -14.77 27.26
C ALA A 346 -66.53 -15.27 26.91
N PRO A 347 -66.69 -16.47 26.34
CA PRO A 347 -68.00 -17.00 26.00
C PRO A 347 -68.77 -17.39 27.27
N ARG A 348 -70.00 -16.87 27.40
CA ARG A 348 -70.96 -17.33 28.42
C ARG A 348 -71.26 -18.81 28.20
N LYS A 349 -71.05 -19.63 29.23
CA LYS A 349 -71.63 -20.97 29.32
C LYS A 349 -73.15 -20.84 29.49
N LYS A 350 -73.84 -21.78 28.84
CA LYS A 350 -75.30 -21.90 28.66
C LYS A 350 -76.12 -21.68 29.92
#